data_AF-A0A416V411-F1
#
_entry.id   AF-A0A416V411-F1
#
_cell.length_a   1.000
_cell.length_b   1.000
_cell.length_c   1.000
_cell.angle_alpha   90.00
_cell.angle_beta   90.00
_cell.angle_gamma   90.00
#
_symmetry.space_group_name_H-M   'P 1'
#
loop_
_entity.id
_entity.type
_entity.pdbx_description
1 polymer ?
#
loop_
_entity_poly.entity_id
_entity_poly.type
_entity_poly.pdbx_seq_one_letter_code
_entity_poly.pdbx_strand_id
1 'polypeptide(L)'
;MDTTLFLSIITIAVSLTNFFFLFYIAKKKSYVEEKGKNLATKEDIEDITQKIESVKESYNKSLEIHKIGLQIEFEQARYMISLCNKIDERLIELLLICIKSIEHENLKIDPSDKFYIKGVAELGEFLKSYRHRYGHIKYAQLIIEQYEILFGLYQLENEGSIYTIQYKNAVIVLEDNINNFLSLFLPRLDIEDKPA
;
A
#
# COMPACT_ATOMS: atom_id res chain seq x y z
N MET A 1 -3.28 -80.57 -75.92
CA MET A 1 -3.25 -79.80 -74.66
C MET A 1 -4.63 -79.94 -74.04
N ASP A 2 -4.71 -80.57 -72.87
CA ASP A 2 -6.00 -80.85 -72.22
C ASP A 2 -6.65 -79.55 -71.74
N THR A 3 -7.93 -79.38 -72.04
CA THR A 3 -8.72 -78.18 -71.71
C THR A 3 -8.74 -77.87 -70.20
N THR A 4 -8.62 -78.91 -69.37
CA THR A 4 -8.54 -78.81 -67.90
C THR A 4 -7.24 -78.17 -67.42
N LEU A 5 -6.11 -78.44 -68.07
CA LEU A 5 -4.80 -77.90 -67.74
C LEU A 5 -4.69 -76.42 -68.16
N PHE A 6 -5.37 -76.03 -69.24
CA PHE A 6 -5.48 -74.64 -69.65
C PHE A 6 -6.30 -73.79 -68.65
N LEU A 7 -7.45 -74.31 -68.20
CA LEU A 7 -8.29 -73.62 -67.21
C LEU A 7 -7.60 -73.44 -65.85
N SER A 8 -6.81 -74.43 -65.41
CA SER A 8 -6.10 -74.34 -64.13
C SER A 8 -5.01 -73.26 -64.14
N ILE A 9 -4.26 -73.11 -65.25
CA ILE A 9 -3.26 -72.05 -65.41
C ILE A 9 -3.89 -70.66 -65.35
N ILE A 10 -5.04 -70.46 -66.02
CA ILE A 10 -5.77 -69.18 -65.98
C ILE A 10 -6.26 -68.88 -64.57
N THR A 11 -6.80 -69.88 -63.87
CA THR A 11 -7.29 -69.72 -62.50
C THR A 11 -6.17 -69.32 -61.55
N ILE A 12 -4.99 -69.93 -61.69
CA ILE A 12 -3.80 -69.57 -60.93
C ILE A 12 -3.35 -68.14 -61.26
N ALA A 13 -3.28 -67.77 -62.54
CA ALA A 13 -2.90 -66.41 -62.95
C ALA A 13 -3.84 -65.35 -62.35
N VAL A 14 -5.17 -65.57 -62.43
CA VAL A 14 -6.18 -64.67 -61.85
C VAL A 14 -6.04 -64.59 -60.32
N SER A 15 -5.82 -65.73 -59.65
CA SER A 15 -5.65 -65.76 -58.19
C SER A 15 -4.40 -65.00 -57.73
N LEU A 16 -3.28 -65.12 -58.45
CA LEU A 16 -2.06 -64.36 -58.19
C LEU A 16 -2.27 -62.87 -58.41
N THR A 17 -2.90 -62.46 -59.51
CA THR A 17 -3.22 -61.05 -59.78
C THR A 17 -4.10 -60.46 -58.68
N ASN A 18 -5.14 -61.17 -58.25
CA ASN A 18 -5.99 -60.74 -57.14
C ASN A 18 -5.22 -60.64 -55.81
N PHE A 19 -4.33 -61.59 -55.52
CA PHE A 19 -3.51 -61.56 -54.32
C PHE A 19 -2.59 -60.34 -54.28
N PHE A 20 -1.85 -60.07 -55.36
CA PHE A 20 -0.97 -58.89 -55.45
C PHE A 20 -1.76 -57.58 -55.38
N PHE A 21 -2.94 -57.53 -55.99
CA PHE A 21 -3.80 -56.36 -55.93
C PHE A 21 -4.30 -56.08 -54.50
N LEU A 22 -4.77 -57.09 -53.79
CA LEU A 22 -5.20 -56.98 -52.39
C LEU A 22 -4.04 -56.60 -51.47
N PHE A 23 -2.85 -57.19 -51.67
CA PHE A 23 -1.66 -56.85 -50.90
C PHE A 23 -1.24 -55.39 -51.10
N TYR A 24 -1.29 -54.89 -52.33
CA TYR A 24 -1.01 -53.48 -52.64
C TYR A 24 -2.02 -52.54 -51.96
N ILE A 25 -3.32 -52.86 -52.01
CA ILE A 25 -4.35 -52.07 -51.32
C ILE A 25 -4.12 -52.06 -49.80
N ALA A 26 -3.81 -53.22 -49.21
CA ALA A 26 -3.54 -53.33 -47.78
C ALA A 26 -2.35 -52.46 -47.34
N LYS A 27 -1.25 -52.49 -48.10
CA LYS A 27 -0.08 -51.64 -47.86
C LYS A 27 -0.39 -50.15 -47.99
N LYS A 28 -1.13 -49.77 -49.04
CA LYS A 28 -1.55 -48.37 -49.23
C LYS A 28 -2.46 -47.89 -48.10
N LYS A 29 -3.40 -48.73 -47.64
CA LYS A 29 -4.28 -48.42 -46.50
C LYS A 29 -3.48 -48.18 -45.22
N SER A 30 -2.54 -49.08 -44.89
CA SER A 30 -1.69 -48.95 -43.71
C SER A 30 -0.87 -47.65 -43.74
N TYR A 31 -0.29 -47.30 -44.88
CA TYR A 31 0.49 -46.06 -45.02
C TYR A 31 -0.38 -44.81 -44.85
N VAL A 32 -1.57 -44.79 -45.45
CA VAL A 32 -2.51 -43.65 -45.30
C VAL A 32 -2.97 -43.50 -43.85
N GLU A 33 -3.23 -44.61 -43.16
CA GLU A 33 -3.61 -44.61 -41.75
C GLU A 33 -2.49 -44.05 -40.85
N GLU A 34 -1.26 -44.52 -41.03
CA GLU A 34 -0.10 -44.04 -40.26
C GLU A 34 0.22 -42.57 -40.57
N LYS A 35 0.13 -42.16 -41.84
CA LYS A 35 0.26 -40.76 -42.24
C LYS A 35 -0.83 -39.89 -41.61
N GLY A 36 -2.07 -40.37 -41.56
CA GLY A 36 -3.19 -39.68 -40.92
C GLY A 36 -2.96 -39.49 -39.42
N LYS A 37 -2.50 -40.53 -38.73
CA LYS A 37 -2.14 -40.46 -37.29
C LYS A 37 -1.03 -39.44 -37.04
N ASN A 38 0.03 -39.46 -37.83
CA ASN A 38 1.15 -38.52 -37.66
C ASN A 38 0.73 -37.07 -37.95
N LEU A 39 -0.18 -36.86 -38.90
CA LEU A 39 -0.72 -35.52 -39.18
C LEU A 39 -1.57 -35.01 -38.01
N ALA A 40 -2.50 -35.83 -37.52
CA ALA A 40 -3.33 -35.49 -36.36
C ALA A 40 -2.47 -35.16 -35.12
N THR A 41 -1.45 -35.98 -34.82
CA THR A 41 -0.52 -35.70 -33.72
C THR A 41 0.22 -34.37 -33.90
N LYS A 42 0.61 -34.02 -35.14
CA LYS A 42 1.29 -32.75 -35.41
C LYS A 42 0.37 -31.56 -35.18
N GLU A 43 -0.88 -31.66 -35.64
CA GLU A 43 -1.92 -30.64 -35.42
C GLU A 43 -2.22 -30.49 -33.91
N ASP A 44 -2.36 -31.60 -33.17
CA ASP A 44 -2.56 -31.58 -31.71
C ASP A 44 -1.40 -30.87 -30.99
N ILE A 45 -0.15 -31.14 -31.38
CA ILE A 45 1.03 -30.49 -30.79
C ILE A 45 1.02 -28.98 -31.07
N GLU A 46 0.68 -28.59 -32.30
CA GLU A 46 0.58 -27.17 -32.68
C GLU A 46 -0.50 -26.45 -31.86
N ASP A 47 -1.69 -27.04 -31.76
CA ASP A 47 -2.81 -26.52 -30.97
C ASP A 47 -2.47 -26.39 -29.49
N ILE A 48 -1.84 -27.41 -28.89
CA ILE A 48 -1.39 -27.38 -27.49
C ILE A 48 -0.35 -26.27 -27.31
N THR A 49 0.60 -26.13 -28.24
CA THR A 49 1.64 -25.10 -28.17
C THR A 49 1.03 -23.70 -28.22
N GLN A 50 0.09 -23.46 -29.13
CA GLN A 50 -0.61 -22.18 -29.23
C GLN A 50 -1.39 -21.86 -27.93
N LYS A 51 -2.06 -22.85 -27.34
CA LYS A 51 -2.76 -22.68 -26.05
C LYS A 51 -1.79 -22.33 -24.93
N ILE A 52 -0.62 -22.99 -24.87
CA ILE A 52 0.41 -22.70 -23.86
C ILE A 52 0.93 -21.27 -24.01
N GLU A 53 1.25 -20.84 -25.23
CA GLU A 53 1.73 -19.48 -25.46
C GLU A 53 0.66 -18.43 -25.13
N SER A 54 -0.61 -18.69 -25.46
CA SER A 54 -1.73 -17.84 -25.07
C SER A 54 -1.86 -17.72 -23.54
N VAL A 55 -1.73 -18.83 -22.81
CA VAL A 55 -1.77 -18.83 -21.34
C VAL A 55 -0.58 -18.05 -20.77
N LYS A 56 0.63 -18.24 -21.31
CA LYS A 56 1.82 -17.48 -20.89
C LYS A 56 1.65 -15.98 -21.12
N GLU A 57 1.14 -15.59 -22.27
CA GLU A 57 0.89 -14.18 -22.59
C GLU A 57 -0.14 -13.58 -21.64
N SER A 58 -1.27 -14.27 -21.42
CA SER A 58 -2.31 -13.84 -20.47
C SER A 58 -1.77 -13.74 -19.04
N TYR A 59 -0.97 -14.71 -18.62
CA TYR A 59 -0.33 -14.71 -17.31
C TYR A 59 0.64 -13.54 -17.15
N ASN A 60 1.53 -13.34 -18.11
CA ASN A 60 2.49 -12.23 -18.09
C ASN A 60 1.77 -10.88 -18.08
N LYS A 61 0.73 -10.71 -18.88
CA LYS A 61 -0.09 -9.48 -18.88
C LYS A 61 -0.73 -9.24 -17.51
N SER A 62 -1.31 -10.28 -16.92
CA SER A 62 -1.94 -10.19 -15.59
C SER A 62 -0.91 -9.87 -14.50
N LEU A 63 0.27 -10.46 -14.58
CA LEU A 63 1.37 -10.23 -13.66
C LEU A 63 1.88 -8.78 -13.75
N GLU A 64 2.08 -8.24 -14.96
CA GLU A 64 2.51 -6.86 -15.14
C GLU A 64 1.45 -5.86 -14.64
N ILE A 65 0.17 -6.10 -14.91
CA ILE A 65 -0.93 -5.28 -14.36
C ILE A 65 -0.89 -5.29 -12.83
N HIS A 66 -0.70 -6.47 -12.22
CA HIS A 66 -0.66 -6.60 -10.77
C HIS A 66 0.57 -5.88 -10.16
N LYS A 67 1.76 -6.01 -10.79
CA LYS A 67 2.97 -5.29 -10.38
C LYS A 67 2.77 -3.78 -10.40
N ILE A 68 2.18 -3.25 -11.46
CA ILE A 68 1.88 -1.82 -11.58
C ILE A 68 0.89 -1.40 -10.48
N GLY A 69 -0.15 -2.21 -10.23
CA GLY A 69 -1.10 -1.96 -9.13
C GLY A 69 -0.40 -1.84 -7.78
N LEU A 70 0.47 -2.79 -7.45
CA LEU A 70 1.25 -2.75 -6.20
C LEU A 70 2.19 -1.55 -6.11
N GLN A 71 2.80 -1.13 -7.23
CA GLN A 71 3.65 0.07 -7.25
C GLN A 71 2.84 1.33 -6.95
N ILE A 72 1.65 1.46 -7.54
CA ILE A 72 0.74 2.59 -7.27
C ILE A 72 0.34 2.62 -5.80
N GLU A 73 -0.10 1.49 -5.24
CA GLU A 73 -0.48 1.39 -3.83
C GLU A 73 0.69 1.73 -2.90
N PHE A 74 1.90 1.27 -3.22
CA PHE A 74 3.10 1.59 -2.46
C PHE A 74 3.45 3.08 -2.50
N GLU A 75 3.39 3.71 -3.67
CA GLU A 75 3.63 5.15 -3.82
C GLU A 75 2.58 5.99 -3.08
N GLN A 76 1.31 5.58 -3.13
CA GLN A 76 0.24 6.22 -2.36
C GLN A 76 0.48 6.11 -0.85
N ALA A 77 0.83 4.92 -0.36
CA ALA A 77 1.16 4.72 1.05
C ALA A 77 2.35 5.57 1.48
N ARG A 78 3.42 5.61 0.67
CA ARG A 78 4.59 6.44 0.93
C ARG A 78 4.25 7.93 0.95
N TYR A 79 3.42 8.38 0.03
CA TYR A 79 2.94 9.76 -0.03
C TYR A 79 2.13 10.11 1.23
N MET A 80 1.18 9.26 1.64
CA MET A 80 0.41 9.46 2.87
C MET A 80 1.30 9.54 4.10
N ILE A 81 2.26 8.63 4.27
CA ILE A 81 3.23 8.68 5.37
C ILE A 81 4.01 9.99 5.35
N SER A 82 4.46 10.45 4.17
CA SER A 82 5.20 11.71 4.06
C SER A 82 4.37 12.94 4.45
N LEU A 83 3.07 12.95 4.12
CA LEU A 83 2.15 14.02 4.55
C LEU A 83 1.95 13.98 6.06
N CYS A 84 1.71 12.80 6.61
CA CYS A 84 1.56 12.58 8.04
C CYS A 84 2.79 13.09 8.82
N ASN A 85 3.99 12.75 8.36
CA ASN A 85 5.24 13.19 8.98
C ASN A 85 5.38 14.72 8.94
N LYS A 86 5.05 15.38 7.81
CA LYS A 86 5.09 16.85 7.74
C LYS A 86 4.12 17.53 8.70
N ILE A 87 2.93 16.95 8.88
CA ILE A 87 1.96 17.45 9.86
C ILE A 87 2.50 17.24 11.29
N ASP A 88 3.13 16.10 11.59
CA ASP A 88 3.74 15.84 12.90
C ASP A 88 4.95 16.74 13.17
N GLU A 89 5.81 16.97 12.18
CA GLU A 89 6.92 17.93 12.23
C GLU A 89 6.38 19.32 12.59
N ARG A 90 5.32 19.76 11.90
CA ARG A 90 4.69 21.05 12.20
C ARG A 90 4.09 21.10 13.61
N LEU A 91 3.48 20.01 14.08
CA LEU A 91 3.00 19.93 15.46
C LEU A 91 4.14 20.09 16.47
N ILE A 92 5.25 19.38 16.26
CA ILE A 92 6.44 19.45 17.14
C ILE A 92 7.01 20.88 17.14
N GLU A 93 7.13 21.52 15.97
CA GLU A 93 7.54 22.92 15.87
C GLU A 93 6.64 23.84 16.70
N LEU A 94 5.32 23.69 16.59
CA LEU A 94 4.36 24.51 17.33
C LEU A 94 4.43 24.27 18.84
N LEU A 95 4.59 23.02 19.28
CA LEU A 95 4.79 22.69 20.69
C LEU A 95 6.07 23.35 21.25
N LEU A 96 7.17 23.30 20.48
CA LEU A 96 8.45 23.92 20.87
C LEU A 96 8.38 25.46 20.88
N ILE A 97 7.69 26.06 19.91
CA ILE A 97 7.46 27.52 19.89
C ILE A 97 6.66 27.94 21.12
N CYS A 98 5.61 27.17 21.46
CA CYS A 98 4.76 27.46 22.61
C CYS A 98 5.54 27.35 23.94
N ILE A 99 6.37 26.33 24.12
CA ILE A 99 7.26 26.21 25.30
C ILE A 99 8.20 27.41 25.39
N LYS A 100 8.90 27.75 24.29
CA LYS A 100 9.84 28.88 24.30
C LYS A 100 9.15 30.20 24.65
N SER A 101 7.90 30.37 24.21
CA SER A 101 7.13 31.55 24.58
C SER A 101 6.71 31.56 26.06
N ILE A 102 6.37 30.39 26.64
CA ILE A 102 6.09 30.25 28.07
C ILE A 102 7.35 30.57 28.89
N GLU A 103 8.50 30.01 28.52
CA GLU A 103 9.80 30.26 29.18
C GLU A 103 10.19 31.75 29.14
N HIS A 104 9.93 32.44 28.02
CA HIS A 104 10.20 33.88 27.91
C HIS A 104 9.27 34.73 28.81
N GLU A 105 8.00 34.36 28.94
CA GLU A 105 7.03 35.04 29.81
C GLU A 105 7.39 34.85 31.30
N ASN A 106 7.92 33.68 31.69
CA ASN A 106 8.46 33.44 33.03
C ASN A 106 9.64 34.37 33.40
N LEU A 107 10.31 34.97 32.41
CA LEU A 107 11.43 35.91 32.59
C LEU A 107 11.01 37.39 32.52
N LYS A 108 9.82 37.71 32.00
CA LYS A 108 9.27 39.08 31.93
C LYS A 108 7.81 39.06 32.34
N ILE A 109 7.51 39.60 33.52
CA ILE A 109 6.17 39.73 34.09
C ILE A 109 5.37 40.82 33.34
N ASP A 110 5.13 40.63 32.05
CA ASP A 110 4.21 41.45 31.27
C ASP A 110 3.29 40.54 30.43
N PRO A 111 2.03 40.33 30.87
CA PRO A 111 1.00 39.58 30.13
C PRO A 111 0.70 40.15 28.73
N SER A 112 1.20 41.35 28.42
CA SER A 112 1.08 41.97 27.09
C SER A 112 2.02 41.36 26.03
N ASP A 113 2.78 40.29 26.32
CA ASP A 113 3.71 39.71 25.34
C ASP A 113 2.95 39.02 24.19
N LYS A 114 2.72 39.80 23.13
CA LYS A 114 2.04 39.40 21.89
C LYS A 114 2.62 38.13 21.27
N PHE A 115 3.88 37.79 21.56
CA PHE A 115 4.52 36.57 21.08
C PHE A 115 4.00 35.31 21.78
N TYR A 116 3.65 35.38 23.06
CA TYR A 116 3.08 34.26 23.83
C TYR A 116 1.68 33.89 23.33
N ILE A 117 0.78 34.87 23.29
CA ILE A 117 -0.60 34.68 22.85
C ILE A 117 -0.64 34.13 21.41
N LYS A 118 0.31 34.55 20.57
CA LYS A 118 0.46 34.03 19.21
C LYS A 118 0.83 32.55 19.18
N GLY A 119 1.80 32.11 19.99
CA GLY A 119 2.23 30.71 20.04
C GLY A 119 1.13 29.76 20.51
N VAL A 120 0.42 30.15 21.58
CA VAL A 120 -0.72 29.39 22.11
C VAL A 120 -1.86 29.33 21.10
N ALA A 121 -2.18 30.45 20.43
CA ALA A 121 -3.23 30.49 19.43
C ALA A 121 -2.91 29.63 18.19
N GLU A 122 -1.68 29.69 17.69
CA GLU A 122 -1.26 28.87 16.54
C GLU A 122 -1.32 27.36 16.85
N LEU A 123 -0.91 26.95 18.06
CA LEU A 123 -1.00 25.56 18.50
C LEU A 123 -2.45 25.11 18.69
N GLY A 124 -3.28 25.92 19.33
CA GLY A 124 -4.70 25.62 19.56
C GLY A 124 -5.49 25.45 18.26
N GLU A 125 -5.33 26.39 17.32
CA GLU A 125 -6.00 26.33 16.01
C GLU A 125 -5.50 25.16 15.16
N PHE A 126 -4.21 24.85 15.23
CA PHE A 126 -3.66 23.66 14.57
C PHE A 126 -4.31 22.38 15.10
N LEU A 127 -4.36 22.20 16.43
CA LEU A 127 -4.96 21.00 17.03
C LEU A 127 -6.46 20.87 16.78
N LYS A 128 -7.19 22.00 16.71
CA LYS A 128 -8.58 22.03 16.25
C LYS A 128 -8.72 21.58 14.80
N SER A 129 -7.88 22.12 13.92
CA SER A 129 -7.88 21.78 12.48
C SER A 129 -7.56 20.29 12.24
N TYR A 130 -6.71 19.69 13.06
CA TYR A 130 -6.32 18.29 12.98
C TYR A 130 -6.93 17.41 14.08
N ARG A 131 -8.12 17.79 14.60
CA ARG A 131 -8.81 17.06 15.68
C ARG A 131 -9.10 15.60 15.34
N HIS A 132 -9.36 15.27 14.08
CA HIS A 132 -9.57 13.88 13.67
C HIS A 132 -8.34 13.00 13.93
N ARG A 133 -7.14 13.58 13.84
CA ARG A 133 -5.87 12.88 14.04
C ARG A 133 -5.45 12.85 15.50
N TYR A 134 -5.44 13.99 16.18
CA TYR A 134 -4.90 14.09 17.54
C TYR A 134 -5.98 14.04 18.63
N GLY A 135 -7.25 14.10 18.28
CA GLY A 135 -8.35 14.23 19.24
C GLY A 135 -8.54 13.01 20.15
N HIS A 136 -7.94 11.87 19.84
CA HIS A 136 -7.93 10.71 20.74
C HIS A 136 -6.82 10.83 21.83
N ILE A 137 -5.89 11.76 21.67
CA ILE A 137 -4.80 12.00 22.61
C ILE A 137 -5.30 12.95 23.70
N LYS A 138 -5.28 12.47 24.95
CA LYS A 138 -5.72 13.23 26.12
C LYS A 138 -5.10 14.63 26.17
N TYR A 139 -3.78 14.73 26.02
CA TYR A 139 -3.07 16.00 26.13
C TYR A 139 -3.41 16.98 25.01
N ALA A 140 -3.72 16.49 23.81
CA ALA A 140 -4.19 17.35 22.71
C ALA A 140 -5.54 18.00 23.04
N GLN A 141 -6.47 17.25 23.64
CA GLN A 141 -7.75 17.79 24.09
C GLN A 141 -7.56 18.85 25.18
N LEU A 142 -6.74 18.53 26.19
CA LEU A 142 -6.46 19.46 27.29
C LEU A 142 -5.80 20.76 26.80
N ILE A 143 -4.90 20.69 25.83
CA ILE A 143 -4.28 21.89 25.22
C ILE A 143 -5.33 22.75 24.50
N ILE A 144 -6.27 22.13 23.76
CA ILE A 144 -7.36 22.87 23.11
C ILE A 144 -8.23 23.57 24.15
N GLU A 145 -8.59 22.88 25.24
CA GLU A 145 -9.39 23.45 26.34
C GLU A 145 -8.66 24.62 27.02
N GLN A 146 -7.36 24.47 27.32
CA GLN A 146 -6.56 25.53 27.93
C GLN A 146 -6.37 26.74 26.99
N TYR A 147 -6.23 26.50 25.68
CA TYR A 147 -6.20 27.56 24.68
C TYR A 147 -7.48 28.41 24.72
N GLU A 148 -8.66 27.78 24.79
CA GLU A 148 -9.94 28.50 24.86
C GLU A 148 -10.08 29.34 26.13
N ILE A 149 -9.62 28.80 27.27
CA ILE A 149 -9.58 29.52 28.55
C ILE A 149 -8.66 30.74 28.47
N LEU A 150 -7.41 30.56 28.00
CA LEU A 150 -6.42 31.63 27.89
C LEU A 150 -6.89 32.73 26.92
N PHE A 151 -7.49 32.35 25.79
CA PHE A 151 -8.04 33.30 24.83
C PHE A 151 -9.20 34.11 25.44
N GLY A 152 -10.07 33.47 26.21
CA GLY A 152 -11.15 34.15 26.94
C GLY A 152 -10.62 35.11 28.01
N LEU A 153 -9.61 34.71 28.79
CA LEU A 153 -8.99 35.54 29.82
C LEU A 153 -8.26 36.76 29.22
N TYR A 154 -7.55 36.58 28.11
CA TYR A 154 -6.87 37.66 27.39
C TYR A 154 -7.83 38.76 26.91
N GLN A 155 -9.02 38.37 26.43
CA GLN A 155 -10.05 39.33 26.02
C GLN A 155 -10.63 40.15 27.19
N LEU A 156 -10.54 39.62 28.41
CA LEU A 156 -11.06 40.24 29.64
C LEU A 156 -10.00 41.05 30.38
N GLU A 157 -8.74 41.05 29.92
CA GLU A 157 -7.61 41.70 30.58
C GLU A 157 -7.66 43.23 30.44
N ASN A 158 -8.58 43.86 31.17
CA ASN A 158 -8.60 45.28 31.49
C ASN A 158 -9.07 45.56 32.95
N GLU A 159 -9.31 44.54 33.79
CA GLU A 159 -10.05 44.72 35.06
C GLU A 159 -9.48 44.03 36.33
N GLY A 160 -8.16 43.82 36.47
CA GLY A 160 -7.52 43.66 37.81
C GLY A 160 -6.80 42.33 38.13
N SER A 161 -6.33 42.20 39.39
CA SER A 161 -5.33 41.23 39.85
C SER A 161 -5.78 39.75 39.93
N ILE A 162 -7.08 39.49 40.01
CA ILE A 162 -7.64 38.12 40.07
C ILE A 162 -7.45 37.40 38.73
N TYR A 163 -7.63 38.12 37.62
CA TYR A 163 -7.44 37.59 36.27
C TYR A 163 -5.98 37.20 36.01
N THR A 164 -5.03 37.96 36.56
CA THR A 164 -3.59 37.64 36.50
C THR A 164 -3.24 36.31 37.18
N ILE A 165 -3.90 35.96 38.29
CA ILE A 165 -3.66 34.68 38.99
C ILE A 165 -4.24 33.51 38.19
N GLN A 166 -5.46 33.65 37.68
CA GLN A 166 -6.10 32.61 36.86
C GLN A 166 -5.35 32.36 35.55
N TYR A 167 -4.89 33.44 34.91
CA TYR A 167 -4.06 33.38 33.71
C TYR A 167 -2.76 32.60 33.98
N LYS A 168 -2.01 32.94 35.04
CA LYS A 168 -0.77 32.21 35.42
C LYS A 168 -1.01 30.73 35.67
N ASN A 169 -2.09 30.37 36.36
CA ASN A 169 -2.42 28.96 36.59
C ASN A 169 -2.74 28.23 35.28
N ALA A 170 -3.45 28.87 34.36
CA ALA A 170 -3.76 28.30 33.04
C ALA A 170 -2.48 28.12 32.20
N VAL A 171 -1.50 29.03 32.29
CA VAL A 171 -0.18 28.89 31.65
C VAL A 171 0.58 27.67 32.17
N ILE A 172 0.63 27.47 33.49
CA ILE A 172 1.31 26.30 34.10
C ILE A 172 0.66 24.99 33.63
N VAL A 173 -0.67 24.93 33.65
CA VAL A 173 -1.41 23.74 33.20
C VAL A 173 -1.18 23.49 31.71
N LEU A 174 -1.09 24.54 30.89
CA LEU A 174 -0.77 24.41 29.47
C LEU A 174 0.65 23.84 29.28
N GLU A 175 1.65 24.36 30.00
CA GLU A 175 3.03 23.89 29.95
C GLU A 175 3.14 22.40 30.29
N ASP A 176 2.51 21.97 31.38
CA ASP A 176 2.47 20.56 31.79
C ASP A 176 1.86 19.67 30.70
N ASN A 177 0.76 20.11 30.09
CA ASN A 177 0.11 19.34 29.03
C ASN A 177 0.96 19.27 27.75
N ILE A 178 1.67 20.35 27.40
CA ILE A 178 2.58 20.36 26.25
C ILE A 178 3.76 19.40 26.48
N ASN A 179 4.38 19.43 27.66
CA ASN A 179 5.48 18.53 28.02
C ASN A 179 5.03 17.06 27.99
N ASN A 180 3.87 16.78 28.56
CA ASN A 180 3.27 15.44 28.49
C ASN A 180 2.95 15.02 27.05
N PHE A 181 2.50 15.93 26.20
CA PHE A 181 2.24 15.62 24.80
C PHE A 181 3.55 15.33 24.04
N LEU A 182 4.59 16.14 24.22
CA LEU A 182 5.91 15.91 23.63
C LEU A 182 6.50 14.57 24.05
N SER A 183 6.31 14.16 25.30
CA SER A 183 6.78 12.86 25.80
C SER A 183 6.21 11.65 25.04
N LEU A 184 5.07 11.81 24.34
CA LEU A 184 4.48 10.77 23.50
C LEU A 184 5.21 10.62 22.15
N PHE A 185 5.85 11.67 21.67
CA PHE A 185 6.58 11.69 20.40
C PHE A 185 8.07 11.45 20.57
N LEU A 186 8.63 11.74 21.74
CA LEU A 186 10.02 11.47 22.05
C LEU A 186 10.21 9.96 22.32
N PRO A 187 11.27 9.34 21.77
CA PRO A 187 11.59 7.96 22.12
C PRO A 187 11.84 7.85 23.63
N ARG A 188 11.28 6.82 24.27
CA ARG A 188 11.64 6.47 25.64
C ARG A 188 13.11 6.05 25.64
N LEU A 189 13.97 6.91 26.16
CA LEU A 189 15.35 6.54 26.45
C LEU A 189 15.29 5.68 27.71
N ASP A 190 15.22 4.36 27.53
CA ASP A 190 15.47 3.41 28.61
C ASP A 190 16.96 3.50 28.95
N ILE A 191 17.31 4.47 29.79
CA ILE A 191 18.63 4.55 30.39
C ILE A 191 18.63 3.51 31.50
N GLU A 192 19.12 2.30 31.20
CA GLU A 192 19.49 1.36 32.25
C GLU A 192 20.54 2.03 33.13
N ASP A 193 20.12 2.42 34.35
CA ASP A 193 21.03 2.80 35.43
C ASP A 193 21.84 1.56 35.81
N LYS A 194 22.96 1.34 35.12
CA LYS A 194 23.98 0.42 35.63
C LYS A 194 24.67 1.13 36.79
N PRO A 195 24.58 0.62 38.03
CA PRO A 195 25.35 1.18 39.13
C PRO A 195 26.84 1.00 38.82
N ALA A 196 27.58 2.09 38.96
CA ALA A 196 29.04 2.15 38.87
C ALA A 196 29.73 1.35 39.98
#